data_AF-A0A6M4FYG9-F1
#
_entry.id   AF-A0A6M4FYG9-F1
#
_cell.length_a   1.000
_cell.length_b   1.000
_cell.length_c   1.000
_cell.angle_alpha   90.00
_cell.angle_beta   90.00
_cell.angle_gamma   90.00
#
_symmetry.space_group_name_H-M   'P 1'
#
loop_
_entity.id
_entity.type
_entity.pdbx_description
1 polymer ?
#
loop_
_entity_poly.entity_id
_entity_poly.type
_entity_poly.pdbx_seq_one_letter_code
_entity_poly.pdbx_strand_id
1 'polypeptide(L)'
;MLELKAEPLTAEAFAPFGEVIDARASEWFPINAGRTRRHHDLATVDTLGEGARTLISIFVSQPVSIPLELDFLERHPLGSQAFMPLHEERFVVVVAPPGETIDPAEVRAFVTDGRQGVNYRAGTWHAIQSVLEREGEFLVVDRGGEGNNCDEHPLALRITL
;
A
#
# COMPACT_ATOMS: atom_id res chain seq x y z
N MET A 1 -5.55 -19.62 -11.58
CA MET A 1 -4.47 -18.68 -11.22
C MET A 1 -4.61 -17.47 -12.12
N LEU A 2 -4.77 -16.29 -11.55
CA LEU A 2 -4.85 -15.02 -12.27
C LEU A 2 -3.43 -14.54 -12.57
N GLU A 3 -3.14 -14.20 -13.83
CA GLU A 3 -1.82 -13.72 -14.25
C GLU A 3 -1.86 -12.21 -14.50
N LEU A 4 -0.96 -11.48 -13.87
CA LEU A 4 -0.86 -10.03 -14.00
C LEU A 4 0.57 -9.62 -14.36
N LYS A 5 0.67 -8.55 -15.15
CA LYS A 5 1.94 -7.83 -15.33
C LYS A 5 1.84 -6.53 -14.56
N ALA A 6 2.80 -6.28 -13.68
CA ALA A 6 2.85 -5.07 -12.89
C ALA A 6 3.10 -3.86 -13.79
N GLU A 7 2.28 -2.83 -13.62
CA GLU A 7 2.43 -1.55 -14.31
C GLU A 7 3.17 -0.54 -13.42
N PRO A 8 3.80 0.52 -13.95
CA PRO A 8 4.33 1.59 -13.11
C PRO A 8 3.25 2.21 -12.23
N LEU A 9 3.55 2.40 -10.95
CA LEU A 9 2.62 3.04 -10.01
C LEU A 9 2.43 4.53 -10.36
N THR A 10 1.17 4.96 -10.47
CA THR A 10 0.78 6.37 -10.63
C THR A 10 -0.39 6.68 -9.69
N ALA A 11 -0.54 7.95 -9.29
CA ALA A 11 -1.63 8.35 -8.41
C ALA A 11 -3.01 8.13 -9.07
N GLU A 12 -3.12 8.41 -10.37
CA GLU A 12 -4.35 8.28 -11.14
C GLU A 12 -4.79 6.81 -11.25
N ALA A 13 -3.85 5.91 -11.57
CA ALA A 13 -4.17 4.49 -11.69
C ALA A 13 -4.45 3.82 -10.33
N PHE A 14 -3.86 4.36 -9.25
CA PHE A 14 -4.02 3.83 -7.90
C PHE A 14 -5.22 4.41 -7.14
N ALA A 15 -5.81 5.51 -7.64
CA ALA A 15 -6.90 6.23 -7.00
C ALA A 15 -8.09 5.37 -6.53
N PRO A 16 -8.50 4.26 -7.19
CA PRO A 16 -9.58 3.41 -6.69
C PRO A 16 -9.25 2.67 -5.38
N PHE A 17 -7.97 2.42 -5.11
CA PHE A 17 -7.49 1.57 -4.00
C PHE A 17 -6.97 2.40 -2.82
N GLY A 18 -6.52 3.62 -3.11
CA GLY A 18 -5.97 4.49 -2.09
C GLY A 18 -5.20 5.66 -2.66
N GLU A 19 -4.15 6.05 -1.94
CA GLU A 19 -3.32 7.19 -2.27
C GLU A 19 -1.86 6.77 -2.49
N VAL A 20 -1.19 7.46 -3.41
CA VAL A 20 0.26 7.33 -3.61
C VAL A 20 0.94 8.44 -2.84
N ILE A 21 1.88 8.07 -1.97
CA ILE A 21 2.69 9.00 -1.20
C ILE A 21 3.93 9.35 -2.04
N ASP A 22 3.85 10.45 -2.79
CA ASP A 22 4.96 10.95 -3.62
C ASP A 22 5.03 12.48 -3.62
N ALA A 23 6.19 13.02 -3.24
CA ALA A 23 6.44 14.45 -3.23
C ALA A 23 6.54 15.06 -4.66
N ARG A 24 6.85 14.26 -5.68
CA ARG A 24 7.09 14.75 -7.05
C ARG A 24 5.80 15.06 -7.80
N ALA A 25 4.71 14.41 -7.43
CA ALA A 25 3.40 14.54 -8.08
C ALA A 25 2.40 15.40 -7.27
N SER A 26 2.82 15.96 -6.14
CA SER A 26 1.92 16.65 -5.20
C SER A 26 2.03 18.15 -5.21
N GLU A 27 0.90 18.80 -4.88
CA GLU A 27 0.91 20.20 -4.48
C GLU A 27 1.69 20.39 -3.17
N TRP A 28 2.30 21.56 -3.05
CA TRP A 28 3.04 21.91 -1.85
C TRP A 28 2.96 23.40 -1.58
N PHE A 29 3.15 23.77 -0.31
CA PHE A 29 3.30 25.17 0.09
C PHE A 29 4.51 25.36 1.00
N PRO A 30 5.15 26.54 0.98
CA PRO A 30 6.28 26.83 1.85
C PRO A 30 5.83 26.99 3.30
N ILE A 31 6.61 26.44 4.23
CA ILE A 31 6.51 26.70 5.67
C ILE A 31 7.88 27.12 6.21
N ASN A 32 7.98 27.47 7.50
CA ASN A 32 9.25 27.85 8.16
C ASN A 32 10.02 28.96 7.41
N ALA A 33 9.32 30.04 7.04
CA ALA A 33 9.86 31.13 6.23
C ALA A 33 10.50 30.67 4.91
N GLY A 34 9.92 29.65 4.27
CA GLY A 34 10.39 29.12 2.99
C GLY A 34 11.52 28.09 3.08
N ARG A 35 11.94 27.69 4.30
CA ARG A 35 13.00 26.69 4.49
C ARG A 35 12.52 25.24 4.27
N THR A 36 11.21 25.03 4.16
CA THR A 36 10.63 23.70 3.96
C THR A 36 9.47 23.79 2.98
N ARG A 37 9.42 22.85 2.02
CA ARG A 37 8.24 22.61 1.20
C ARG A 37 7.40 21.54 1.89
N ARG A 38 6.18 21.87 2.27
CA ARG A 38 5.24 20.89 2.81
C ARG A 38 4.42 20.35 1.64
N HIS A 39 4.77 19.16 1.19
CA HIS A 39 3.92 18.34 0.33
C HIS A 39 2.75 17.86 1.19
N HIS A 40 1.61 18.51 1.02
CA HIS A 40 0.50 18.41 1.97
C HIS A 40 -0.47 17.32 1.56
N ASP A 41 -1.04 16.65 2.55
CA ASP A 41 -2.24 15.81 2.39
C ASP A 41 -2.07 14.67 1.38
N LEU A 42 -0.92 13.99 1.44
CA LEU A 42 -0.59 12.89 0.52
C LEU A 42 -1.38 11.61 0.80
N ALA A 43 -1.88 11.44 2.02
CA ALA A 43 -2.68 10.29 2.44
C ALA A 43 -3.50 10.64 3.69
N THR A 44 -4.68 10.05 3.80
CA THR A 44 -5.53 10.11 5.01
C THR A 44 -5.42 8.80 5.78
N VAL A 45 -5.26 8.89 7.10
CA VAL A 45 -5.21 7.71 7.98
C VAL A 45 -6.59 7.44 8.56
N ASP A 46 -7.18 6.31 8.18
CA ASP A 46 -8.46 5.84 8.75
C ASP A 46 -8.18 4.99 9.98
N THR A 47 -8.77 5.36 11.12
CA THR A 47 -8.66 4.63 12.39
C THR A 47 -10.05 4.43 12.98
N LEU A 48 -10.66 3.27 12.71
CA LEU A 48 -12.05 2.99 13.04
C LEU A 48 -12.20 1.95 14.16
N GLY A 49 -13.37 1.97 14.80
CA GLY A 49 -13.75 1.06 15.89
C GLY A 49 -13.41 1.59 17.28
N GLU A 50 -13.91 0.90 18.30
CA GLU A 50 -13.72 1.29 19.70
C GLU A 50 -12.27 1.06 20.15
N GLY A 51 -11.72 2.01 20.92
CA GLY A 51 -10.34 1.96 21.41
C GLY A 51 -9.27 2.01 20.32
N ALA A 52 -9.64 2.30 19.07
CA ALA A 52 -8.72 2.35 17.96
C ALA A 52 -7.75 3.52 18.07
N ARG A 53 -6.51 3.29 17.68
CA ARG A 53 -5.45 4.30 17.66
C ARG A 53 -4.55 4.11 16.46
N THR A 54 -4.01 5.21 15.95
CA THR A 54 -2.98 5.16 14.92
C THR A 54 -1.67 4.66 15.51
N LEU A 55 -1.05 3.72 14.82
CA LEU A 55 0.29 3.23 15.11
C LEU A 55 1.28 3.79 14.09
N ILE A 56 2.54 3.90 14.51
CA ILE A 56 3.67 4.12 13.63
C ILE A 56 4.68 3.03 13.95
N SER A 57 4.99 2.22 12.94
CA SER A 57 5.82 1.03 13.06
C SER A 57 6.90 1.03 11.98
N ILE A 58 7.94 0.22 12.19
CA ILE A 58 8.89 -0.13 11.14
C ILE A 58 8.70 -1.60 10.82
N PHE A 59 8.44 -1.91 9.56
CA PHE A 59 8.44 -3.29 9.06
C PHE A 59 9.75 -3.54 8.32
N VAL A 60 10.36 -4.69 8.61
CA VAL A 60 11.57 -5.18 7.95
C VAL A 60 11.19 -6.43 7.16
N SER A 61 11.16 -6.31 5.83
CA SER A 61 10.65 -7.35 4.94
C SER A 61 11.77 -7.99 4.14
N GLN A 62 11.74 -9.32 4.04
CA GLN A 62 12.63 -10.05 3.14
C GLN A 62 12.17 -9.90 1.68
N PRO A 63 13.09 -9.86 0.71
CA PRO A 63 12.73 -9.69 -0.69
C PRO A 63 12.01 -10.92 -1.26
N VAL A 64 11.06 -10.65 -2.15
CA VAL A 64 10.39 -11.67 -2.96
C VAL A 64 11.11 -11.89 -4.28
N SER A 65 10.86 -13.03 -4.93
CA SER A 65 11.31 -13.32 -6.29
C SER A 65 10.23 -13.02 -7.32
N ILE A 66 10.63 -12.74 -8.56
CA ILE A 66 9.73 -12.59 -9.71
C ILE A 66 9.91 -13.79 -10.65
N PRO A 67 8.82 -14.43 -11.11
CA PRO A 67 7.42 -14.09 -10.87
C PRO A 67 6.99 -14.32 -9.41
N LEU A 68 6.23 -13.37 -8.87
CA LEU A 68 5.67 -13.45 -7.53
C LEU A 68 4.40 -14.31 -7.59
N GLU A 69 4.36 -15.38 -6.79
CA GLU A 69 3.18 -16.24 -6.64
C GLU A 69 2.54 -15.97 -5.27
N LEU A 70 1.23 -15.77 -5.26
CA LEU A 70 0.43 -15.52 -4.06
C LEU A 70 -0.83 -16.39 -4.10
N ASP A 71 -1.32 -16.78 -2.93
CA ASP A 71 -2.52 -17.62 -2.80
C ASP A 71 -3.72 -16.87 -2.20
N PHE A 72 -3.55 -15.61 -1.80
CA PHE A 72 -4.59 -14.78 -1.21
C PHE A 72 -4.31 -13.28 -1.38
N LEU A 73 -5.34 -12.47 -1.13
CA LEU A 73 -5.23 -11.05 -0.79
C LEU A 73 -5.85 -10.84 0.60
N GLU A 74 -5.40 -9.81 1.31
CA GLU A 74 -5.92 -9.41 2.62
C GLU A 74 -6.55 -8.02 2.55
N ARG A 75 -7.43 -7.68 3.49
CA ARG A 75 -7.94 -6.31 3.69
C ARG A 75 -8.02 -5.96 5.17
N HIS A 76 -7.96 -4.66 5.44
CA HIS A 76 -8.16 -4.09 6.77
C HIS A 76 -9.45 -3.25 6.83
N PRO A 77 -10.60 -3.81 7.24
CA PRO A 77 -11.90 -3.11 7.15
C PRO A 77 -12.06 -1.93 8.13
N LEU A 78 -11.27 -1.87 9.19
CA LEU A 78 -11.34 -0.86 10.26
C LEU A 78 -10.20 0.15 10.22
N GLY A 79 -9.31 0.12 9.22
CA GLY A 79 -8.28 1.13 9.12
C GLY A 79 -7.54 1.11 7.80
N SER A 80 -7.00 2.26 7.44
CA SER A 80 -6.07 2.35 6.33
C SER A 80 -4.71 1.76 6.76
N GLN A 81 -3.89 1.44 5.77
CA GLN A 81 -2.53 0.97 6.01
C GLN A 81 -1.58 1.59 4.99
N ALA A 82 -0.64 2.38 5.48
CA ALA A 82 0.35 3.05 4.67
C ALA A 82 1.72 2.39 4.79
N PHE A 83 2.42 2.28 3.66
CA PHE A 83 3.80 1.82 3.55
C PHE A 83 4.63 2.86 2.80
N MET A 84 5.69 3.36 3.44
CA MET A 84 6.67 4.24 2.79
C MET A 84 8.07 3.62 2.92
N PRO A 85 8.76 3.32 1.81
CA PRO A 85 10.14 2.83 1.85
C PRO A 85 11.07 3.88 2.46
N LEU A 86 11.97 3.46 3.34
CA LEU A 86 12.93 4.36 4.00
C LEU A 86 14.23 4.53 3.21
N HIS A 87 14.56 3.58 2.33
CA HIS A 87 15.84 3.51 1.63
C HIS A 87 15.69 3.24 0.14
N GLU A 88 14.68 3.83 -0.49
CA GLU A 88 14.42 3.74 -1.93
C GLU A 88 14.18 2.30 -2.42
N GLU A 89 13.59 1.44 -1.60
CA GLU A 89 13.23 0.08 -1.96
C GLU A 89 12.04 0.05 -2.92
N ARG A 90 12.23 -0.61 -4.07
CA ARG A 90 11.13 -0.91 -4.97
C ARG A 90 10.33 -2.09 -4.44
N PHE A 91 9.02 -2.03 -4.60
CA PHE A 91 8.13 -3.11 -4.18
C PHE A 91 6.97 -3.26 -5.14
N VAL A 92 6.40 -4.46 -5.17
CA VAL A 92 5.19 -4.80 -5.92
C VAL A 92 3.98 -4.55 -5.03
N VAL A 93 2.95 -3.94 -5.62
CA VAL A 93 1.66 -3.70 -5.01
C VAL A 93 0.63 -4.45 -5.82
N VAL A 94 -0.11 -5.36 -5.21
CA VAL A 94 -1.26 -6.03 -5.85
C VAL A 94 -2.49 -5.65 -5.07
N VAL A 95 -3.53 -5.17 -5.75
CA VAL A 95 -4.72 -4.59 -5.12
C VAL A 95 -5.99 -4.94 -5.86
N ALA A 96 -7.12 -4.93 -5.14
CA ALA A 96 -8.46 -4.93 -5.71
C ALA A 96 -9.38 -3.96 -4.91
N PRO A 97 -10.46 -3.45 -5.52
CA PRO A 97 -11.35 -2.49 -4.85
C PRO A 97 -11.99 -3.08 -3.59
N PRO A 98 -12.35 -2.25 -2.61
CA PRO A 98 -13.03 -2.73 -1.39
C PRO A 98 -14.38 -3.38 -1.71
N GLY A 99 -14.68 -4.49 -1.03
CA GLY A 99 -15.93 -5.23 -1.20
C GLY A 99 -15.88 -6.61 -0.55
N GLU A 100 -17.04 -7.27 -0.40
CA GLU A 100 -17.15 -8.60 0.23
C GLU A 100 -16.52 -9.72 -0.60
N THR A 101 -16.39 -9.51 -1.91
CA THR A 101 -15.77 -10.43 -2.86
C THR A 101 -14.78 -9.67 -3.72
N ILE A 102 -13.78 -10.38 -4.23
CA ILE A 102 -12.81 -9.83 -5.19
C ILE A 102 -13.29 -10.17 -6.61
N ASP A 103 -13.55 -9.16 -7.44
CA ASP A 103 -13.70 -9.36 -8.88
C ASP A 103 -12.29 -9.52 -9.50
N PRO A 104 -11.94 -10.69 -10.07
CA PRO A 104 -10.64 -10.91 -10.70
C PRO A 104 -10.31 -9.91 -11.80
N ALA A 105 -11.33 -9.32 -12.46
CA ALA A 105 -11.12 -8.33 -13.52
C ALA A 105 -10.68 -6.95 -12.99
N GLU A 106 -10.89 -6.68 -11.70
CA GLU A 106 -10.52 -5.43 -11.05
C GLU A 106 -9.21 -5.52 -10.26
N VAL A 107 -8.59 -6.71 -10.22
CA VAL A 107 -7.28 -6.88 -9.59
C VAL A 107 -6.21 -6.23 -10.46
N ARG A 108 -5.41 -5.36 -9.85
CA ARG A 108 -4.29 -4.66 -10.50
C ARG A 108 -2.99 -4.97 -9.80
N ALA A 109 -1.92 -4.98 -10.57
CA ALA A 109 -0.55 -5.07 -10.05
C ALA A 109 0.22 -3.81 -10.48
N PHE A 110 0.97 -3.25 -9.55
CA PHE A 110 1.84 -2.10 -9.75
C PHE A 110 3.24 -2.40 -9.24
N VAL A 111 4.22 -1.68 -9.77
CA VAL A 111 5.58 -1.65 -9.24
C VAL A 111 5.98 -0.21 -8.96
N THR A 112 6.50 0.03 -7.75
CA THR A 112 7.00 1.35 -7.36
C THR A 112 8.39 1.62 -7.94
N ASP A 113 8.74 2.91 -7.99
CA ASP A 113 10.08 3.35 -8.40
C ASP A 113 11.06 3.52 -7.22
N GLY A 114 10.65 3.11 -6.02
CA GLY A 114 11.41 3.21 -4.78
C GLY A 114 11.21 4.52 -4.02
N ARG A 115 10.73 5.58 -4.68
CA ARG A 115 10.49 6.89 -4.03
C ARG A 115 9.00 7.15 -3.78
N GLN A 116 8.18 6.13 -3.98
CA GLN A 116 6.73 6.14 -3.78
C GLN A 116 6.38 5.25 -2.60
N GLY A 117 5.55 5.77 -1.71
CA GLY A 117 4.77 4.96 -0.78
C GLY A 117 3.34 4.78 -1.27
N VAL A 118 2.57 3.94 -0.58
CA VAL A 118 1.13 3.78 -0.79
C VAL A 118 0.39 3.84 0.53
N ASN A 119 -0.85 4.32 0.51
CA ASN A 119 -1.82 4.14 1.58
C ASN A 119 -3.02 3.39 1.01
N TYR A 120 -3.27 2.18 1.50
CA TYR A 120 -4.49 1.45 1.16
C TYR A 120 -5.63 2.01 2.00
N ARG A 121 -6.75 2.38 1.38
CA ARG A 121 -7.95 2.77 2.14
C ARG A 121 -8.51 1.59 2.90
N ALA A 122 -9.20 1.88 4.01
CA ALA A 122 -9.89 0.85 4.77
C ALA A 122 -10.77 -0.04 3.86
N GLY A 123 -10.61 -1.35 4.01
CA GLY A 123 -11.33 -2.38 3.25
C GLY A 123 -10.78 -2.69 1.86
N THR A 124 -9.78 -1.95 1.36
CA THR A 124 -9.11 -2.27 0.09
C THR A 124 -8.39 -3.61 0.23
N TRP A 125 -8.58 -4.49 -0.76
CA TRP A 125 -7.82 -5.74 -0.82
C TRP A 125 -6.42 -5.46 -1.34
N HIS A 126 -5.41 -6.01 -0.68
CA HIS A 126 -4.02 -5.91 -1.11
C HIS A 126 -3.25 -7.19 -0.81
N ALA A 127 -2.12 -7.38 -1.50
CA ALA A 127 -1.18 -8.46 -1.18
C ALA A 127 -0.33 -8.10 0.03
N ILE A 128 0.39 -9.11 0.52
CA ILE A 128 1.49 -8.94 1.46
C ILE A 128 2.55 -7.98 0.91
N GLN A 129 3.29 -7.36 1.81
CA GLN A 129 4.40 -6.48 1.46
C GLN A 129 5.49 -7.22 0.66
N SER A 130 5.62 -6.84 -0.62
CA SER A 130 6.41 -7.58 -1.61
C SER A 130 7.61 -6.76 -2.11
N VAL A 131 8.60 -6.56 -1.23
CA VAL A 131 9.83 -5.81 -1.55
C VAL A 131 10.71 -6.58 -2.53
N LEU A 132 11.37 -5.86 -3.45
CA LEU A 132 12.21 -6.42 -4.50
C LEU A 132 13.70 -6.25 -4.17
N GLU A 133 14.51 -7.14 -4.75
CA GLU A 133 15.99 -7.06 -4.86
C GLU A 133 16.77 -7.19 -3.53
N ARG A 134 16.30 -6.56 -2.45
CA ARG A 134 16.95 -6.52 -1.13
C ARG A 134 15.93 -6.49 0.01
N GLU A 135 16.41 -6.75 1.22
CA GLU A 135 15.65 -6.46 2.43
C GLU A 135 15.24 -4.98 2.43
N GLY A 136 14.00 -4.70 2.83
CA GLY A 136 13.49 -3.34 2.88
C GLY A 136 12.95 -2.95 4.24
N GLU A 137 13.20 -1.70 4.61
CA GLU A 137 12.69 -1.07 5.81
C GLU A 137 11.61 -0.05 5.43
N PHE A 138 10.43 -0.19 6.04
CA PHE A 138 9.28 0.62 5.70
C PHE A 138 8.69 1.28 6.94
N LEU A 139 8.46 2.58 6.83
CA LEU A 139 7.58 3.28 7.76
C LEU A 139 6.14 2.82 7.48
N VAL A 140 5.52 2.24 8.49
CA VAL A 140 4.14 1.76 8.44
C VAL A 140 3.27 2.61 9.34
N VAL A 141 2.17 3.10 8.80
CA VAL A 141 1.13 3.81 9.56
C VAL A 141 -0.18 3.09 9.38
N ASP A 142 -0.70 2.53 10.46
CA ASP A 142 -1.91 1.70 10.44
C ASP A 142 -2.70 1.79 11.73
N ARG A 143 -3.75 0.97 11.81
CA ARG A 143 -4.70 0.95 12.93
C ARG A 143 -4.34 -0.14 13.94
N GLY A 144 -4.12 0.28 15.19
CA GLY A 144 -4.12 -0.59 16.36
C GLY A 144 -5.43 -0.49 17.14
N GLY A 145 -5.75 -1.52 17.93
CA GLY A 145 -6.96 -1.55 18.77
C GLY A 145 -7.63 -2.93 18.77
N GLU A 146 -8.71 -3.06 19.52
CA GLU A 146 -9.48 -4.31 19.62
C GLU A 146 -10.31 -4.59 18.35
N GLY A 147 -10.85 -5.80 18.21
CA GLY A 147 -11.68 -6.21 17.07
C GLY A 147 -10.90 -6.87 15.93
N ASN A 148 -11.62 -7.50 15.01
CA ASN A 148 -11.02 -8.11 13.82
C ASN A 148 -10.82 -7.04 12.74
N ASN A 149 -9.56 -6.77 12.41
CA ASN A 149 -9.18 -5.82 11.35
C ASN A 149 -8.36 -6.51 10.26
N CYS A 150 -8.42 -7.83 10.09
CA CYS A 150 -7.76 -8.50 8.97
C CYS A 150 -8.65 -9.61 8.43
N ASP A 151 -9.08 -9.46 7.18
CA ASP A 151 -9.76 -10.51 6.44
C ASP A 151 -8.82 -11.00 5.33
N GLU A 152 -8.74 -12.31 5.14
CA GLU A 152 -8.00 -12.94 4.04
C GLU A 152 -8.99 -13.57 3.06
N HIS A 153 -8.75 -13.41 1.76
CA HIS A 153 -9.55 -14.02 0.71
C HIS A 153 -8.67 -14.84 -0.24
N PRO A 154 -8.89 -16.17 -0.35
CA PRO A 154 -8.13 -17.02 -1.25
C PRO A 154 -8.25 -16.57 -2.71
N LEU A 155 -7.11 -16.37 -3.37
CA LEU A 155 -7.00 -15.99 -4.76
C LEU A 155 -5.58 -16.31 -5.28
N ALA A 156 -5.46 -17.36 -6.09
CA ALA A 156 -4.17 -17.73 -6.69
C ALA A 156 -3.76 -16.73 -7.78
N LEU A 157 -2.61 -16.08 -7.61
CA LEU A 157 -2.07 -15.01 -8.46
C LEU A 157 -0.63 -15.31 -8.88
N ARG A 158 -0.26 -14.88 -10.09
CA ARG A 158 1.13 -14.85 -10.58
C ARG A 158 1.43 -13.47 -11.17
N ILE A 159 2.40 -12.76 -10.60
CA ILE A 159 2.75 -11.39 -10.99
C ILE A 159 4.14 -11.37 -11.64
N THR A 160 4.22 -10.71 -12.79
CA THR A 160 5.47 -10.42 -13.52
C THR A 160 5.73 -8.91 -13.55
N LEU A 161 6.96 -8.49 -13.89
CA LEU A 161 7.34 -7.09 -14.10
C LEU A 161 7.43 -6.76 -15.61
#